data_AF-A0AA37ID14-F1
#
_entry.id   AF-A0AA37ID14-F1
#
_cell.length_a   1.000
_cell.length_b   1.000
_cell.length_c   1.000
_cell.angle_alpha   90.00
_cell.angle_beta   90.00
_cell.angle_gamma   90.00
#
_symmetry.space_group_name_H-M   'P 1'
#
loop_
_entity.id
_entity.type
_entity.pdbx_description
1 polymer ?
#
loop_
_entity_poly.entity_id
_entity_poly.type
_entity_poly.pdbx_seq_one_letter_code
_entity_poly.pdbx_strand_id
1 'polypeptide(L)' 'MGAWTTTFAGERWTQVTIANVYALSKLTQLYADVMVEQASSGAVANTLGIGPSSSNRQTVVLAGIHHLF' A
#
# COMPACT_ATOMS: atom_id res chain seq x y z
N MET A 1 -6.54 -5.65 7.53
CA MET A 1 -5.48 -4.67 7.89
C MET A 1 -4.19 -5.42 8.07
N GLY A 2 -3.05 -4.80 7.77
CA GLY A 2 -1.74 -5.43 7.90
C GLY A 2 -0.64 -4.40 8.15
N ALA A 3 0.47 -4.85 8.72
CA ALA A 3 1.67 -4.07 8.88
C ALA A 3 2.89 -4.96 8.69
N TRP A 4 3.94 -4.45 8.05
CA TRP A 4 5.19 -5.16 7.89
C TRP A 4 6.37 -4.21 7.91
N THR A 5 7.54 -4.77 8.23
CA THR A 5 8.81 -4.07 8.22
C THR A 5 9.82 -4.90 7.46
N THR A 6 10.62 -4.26 6.63
CA THR A 6 11.77 -4.87 5.95
C THR A 6 13.00 -3.99 6.11
N THR A 7 14.18 -4.59 5.95
CA THR A 7 15.46 -3.90 6.03
C THR A 7 16.33 -4.27 4.84
N PHE A 8 17.00 -3.28 4.25
CA PHE A 8 17.91 -3.48 3.13
C PHE A 8 19.02 -2.42 3.17
N ALA A 9 20.27 -2.83 2.94
CA ALA A 9 21.43 -1.94 2.91
C ALA A 9 21.56 -0.98 4.12
N GLY A 10 21.20 -1.45 5.32
CA GLY A 10 21.23 -0.65 6.55
C GLY A 10 20.02 0.27 6.75
N GLU A 11 19.12 0.35 5.79
CA GLU A 11 17.89 1.14 5.85
C GLU A 11 16.67 0.25 6.18
N ARG A 12 15.58 0.87 6.64
CA ARG A 12 14.36 0.19 7.07
C ARG A 12 13.12 0.81 6.43
N TRP A 13 12.19 -0.03 6.00
CA TRP A 13 10.87 0.37 5.51
C TRP A 13 9.81 -0.28 6.38
N THR A 14 8.84 0.50 6.84
CA THR A 14 7.67 -0.01 7.55
C THR A 14 6.42 0.48 6.85
N GLN A 15 5.55 -0.44 6.47
CA GLN A 15 4.29 -0.13 5.82
C GLN A 15 3.13 -0.64 6.67
N VAL A 16 2.08 0.17 6.72
CA VAL A 16 0.78 -0.17 7.31
C VAL A 16 -0.27 -0.06 6.21
N THR A 17 -1.23 -0.98 6.20
CA THR A 17 -2.32 -1.00 5.22
C THR A 17 -3.66 -1.29 5.88
N ILE A 18 -4.62 -0.45 5.55
CA ILE A 18 -6.04 -0.62 5.86
C ILE A 18 -6.75 -0.85 4.53
N ALA A 19 -7.55 -1.89 4.45
CA ALA A 19 -8.21 -2.33 3.24
C ALA A 19 -9.65 -2.70 3.55
N ASN A 20 -10.58 -2.35 2.67
CA ASN A 20 -11.96 -2.77 2.73
C ASN A 20 -12.46 -3.20 1.35
N VAL A 21 -13.24 -4.28 1.35
CA VAL A 21 -13.89 -4.80 0.15
C VAL A 21 -15.38 -4.90 0.42
N TYR A 22 -16.18 -4.39 -0.52
CA TYR A 22 -17.63 -4.42 -0.46
C TYR A 22 -18.19 -5.19 -1.66
N ALA A 23 -18.90 -6.28 -1.39
CA ALA A 23 -19.54 -7.09 -2.42
C ALA A 23 -20.84 -6.41 -2.90
N LEU A 24 -20.90 -6.05 -4.18
CA LEU A 24 -22.13 -5.63 -4.86
C LEU A 24 -22.95 -6.84 -5.31
N SER A 25 -22.27 -7.94 -5.67
CA SER A 25 -22.86 -9.23 -6.05
C SER A 25 -21.86 -10.36 -5.78
N LYS A 26 -22.20 -11.61 -6.14
CA LYS A 26 -21.25 -12.74 -6.12
C LYS A 26 -20.06 -12.56 -7.08
N LEU A 27 -20.21 -11.73 -8.10
CA LEU A 27 -19.22 -11.53 -9.16
C LEU A 27 -18.61 -10.12 -9.16
N THR A 28 -19.21 -9.17 -8.45
CA THR A 28 -18.78 -7.77 -8.46
C THR A 28 -18.48 -7.28 -7.04
N GLN A 29 -17.29 -6.71 -6.85
CA GLN A 29 -16.88 -6.11 -5.58
C GLN A 29 -16.17 -4.78 -5.82
N LEU A 30 -16.42 -3.80 -4.94
CA LEU A 30 -15.65 -2.57 -4.82
C LEU A 30 -14.55 -2.78 -3.79
N TYR A 31 -13.40 -2.16 -3.98
CA TYR A 31 -12.32 -2.16 -3.00
C TYR A 31 -11.77 -0.75 -2.78
N ALA A 32 -11.30 -0.51 -1.55
CA ALA A 32 -10.62 0.72 -1.17
C ALA A 32 -9.54 0.42 -0.12
N ASP A 33 -8.32 0.83 -0.42
CA ASP A 33 -7.13 0.60 0.39
C ASP A 33 -6.41 1.92 0.67
N VAL A 34 -5.90 2.05 1.89
CA VAL A 34 -4.99 3.12 2.28
C VAL A 34 -3.72 2.48 2.83
N MET A 35 -2.58 2.86 2.26
CA MET A 35 -1.27 2.39 2.66
C MET A 35 -0.40 3.57 3.06
N VAL A 36 0.34 3.43 4.16
CA VAL A 36 1.34 4.40 4.58
C VAL A 36 2.64 3.67 4.78
N GLU A 37 3.67 4.10 4.05
CA GLU A 37 5.02 3.61 4.19
C GLU A 37 5.93 4.70 4.76
N GLN A 38 6.76 4.31 5.72
CA GLN A 38 7.83 5.11 6.29
C GLN A 38 9.16 4.36 6.10
N ALA A 39 10.04 4.95 5.30
CA ALA A 39 11.43 4.57 5.19
C ALA A 39 12.30 5.32 6.21
N SER A 40 13.48 4.78 6.50
CA SER A 40 14.55 5.48 7.22
C SER A 40 14.99 6.75 6.47
N SER A 41 15.67 7.68 7.16
CA SER A 41 16.05 8.98 6.59
C SER A 41 17.03 8.94 5.42
N GLY A 42 17.80 7.84 5.26
CA GLY A 42 18.72 7.64 4.15
C GLY A 42 18.08 6.97 2.92
N ALA A 43 16.79 6.66 2.99
CA ALA A 43 16.05 5.95 1.95
C ALA A 43 14.82 6.72 1.49
N VAL A 44 14.32 6.37 0.30
CA VAL A 44 13.01 6.80 -0.19
C VAL A 44 11.97 5.73 0.07
N ALA A 45 10.75 6.14 0.40
CA ALA A 45 9.61 5.22 0.43
C ALA A 45 9.27 4.79 -1.01
N ASN A 46 8.95 3.52 -1.22
CA ASN A 46 8.69 2.92 -2.52
C ASN A 46 7.71 1.74 -2.40
N THR A 47 6.42 2.05 -2.46
CA THR A 47 5.35 1.04 -2.52
C THR A 47 5.36 0.36 -3.88
N LEU A 48 5.38 -0.98 -3.88
CA LEU A 48 5.36 -1.80 -5.09
C LEU A 48 4.17 -1.43 -5.99
N GLY A 49 4.44 -1.23 -7.28
CA GLY A 49 3.42 -0.87 -8.28
C GLY A 49 3.02 0.60 -8.31
N ILE A 50 3.47 1.42 -7.36
CA ILE A 50 3.25 2.88 -7.34
C ILE A 50 4.51 3.63 -7.77
N GLY A 51 5.67 3.14 -7.33
CA GLY A 51 6.98 3.74 -7.59
C GLY A 51 7.49 4.58 -6.42
N PRO A 52 8.73 5.09 -6.53
CA PRO A 52 9.40 5.78 -5.43
C PRO A 52 8.80 7.17 -5.16
N SER A 53 8.72 7.51 -3.88
CA SER A 53 8.39 8.85 -3.40
C SER A 53 9.58 9.81 -3.54
N SER A 54 9.33 11.11 -3.50
CA SER A 54 10.38 12.14 -3.38
C SER A 54 10.94 12.28 -1.95
N SER A 55 10.43 11.49 -1.01
CA SER A 55 10.85 11.51 0.39
C SER A 55 10.85 10.12 1.01
N ASN A 56 11.26 10.04 2.28
CA ASN A 56 11.20 8.81 3.06
C ASN A 56 9.80 8.42 3.52
N ARG A 57 8.74 9.09 3.06
CA ARG A 57 7.36 8.78 3.41
C ARG A 57 6.50 8.73 2.15
N GLN A 58 5.59 7.74 2.09
CA GLN A 58 4.62 7.61 1.02
C GLN A 58 3.25 7.28 1.61
N THR A 59 2.21 7.88 1.05
CA THR A 59 0.83 7.50 1.34
C THR A 59 0.16 7.20 0.01
N VAL A 60 -0.47 6.03 -0.07
CA VAL A 60 -1.12 5.51 -1.26
C VAL A 60 -2.58 5.29 -0.94
N VAL A 61 -3.45 5.76 -1.81
CA VAL A 61 -4.88 5.45 -1.78
C VAL A 61 -5.20 4.72 -3.08
N LEU A 62 -5.75 3.52 -2.96
CA LEU A 62 -6.17 2.70 -4.10
C LEU A 62 -7.66 2.46 -3.97
N ALA A 63 -8.41 2.62 -5.06
CA ALA A 63 -9.81 2.25 -5.11
C ALA A 63 -10.16 1.72 -6.49
N GLY A 64 -11.08 0.77 -6.54
CA GLY A 64 -11.49 0.18 -7.82
C GLY A 64 -12.60 -0.85 -7.70
N ILE A 65 -12.78 -1.59 -8.80
CA ILE A 65 -13.80 -2.62 -8.95
C ILE A 65 -13.16 -3.90 -9.50
N HIS A 66 -13.52 -5.04 -8.92
CA HIS A 66 -13.29 -6.34 -9.54
C HIS A 66 -14.63 -6.89 -10.03
N HIS A 67 -14.65 -7.34 -11.29
CA HIS A 67 -15.79 -8.02 -11.89
C HIS A 67 -15.31 -9.34 -12.50
N LEU A 68 -15.92 -10.45 -12.07
CA LEU A 68 -15.66 -11.79 -12.60
C LEU A 68 -16.71 -12.11 -13.67
N PHE A 69 -16.27 -12.76 -14.76
CA PHE A 69 -17.12 -13.18 -15.89
C PHE A 69 -17.26 -14.69 -15.93
#